data_AF-A0A926AIE2-F1
#
_entry.id   AF-A0A926AIE2-F1
#
_cell.length_a   1.000
_cell.length_b   1.000
_cell.length_c   1.000
_cell.angle_alpha   90.00
_cell.angle_beta   90.00
_cell.angle_gamma   90.00
#
_symmetry.space_group_name_H-M   'P 1'
#
loop_
_entity.id
_entity.type
_entity.pdbx_description
1 polymer ?
#
loop_
_entity_poly.entity_id
_entity_poly.type
_entity_poly.pdbx_seq_one_letter_code
_entity_poly.pdbx_strand_id
1 'polypeptide(L)'
;AQLNSETPAWLLDRMSILQLKIYHFHEQTERQDVSELHVQQARHKLQVLLEQERDLAQCFDELVADIQAGKRFMKVYRQMKMYNDPTLNPVLYEQK
;
A
#
# COMPACT_ATOMS: atom_id res chain seq x y z
N ALA A 1 -13.32 15.79 -13.30
CA ALA A 1 -12.09 15.16 -12.78
C ALA A 1 -12.43 14.41 -11.50
N GLN A 2 -12.16 13.10 -11.44
CA GLN A 2 -12.41 12.29 -10.26
C GLN A 2 -11.27 12.49 -9.24
N LEU A 3 -11.61 12.70 -7.97
CA LEU A 3 -10.67 12.87 -6.86
C LEU A 3 -10.44 11.52 -6.20
N ASN A 4 -9.17 11.12 -6.05
CA ASN A 4 -8.79 9.85 -5.42
C ASN A 4 -7.96 10.10 -4.16
N SER A 5 -8.19 9.30 -3.13
CA SER A 5 -7.39 9.28 -1.90
C SER A 5 -6.13 8.42 -2.05
N GLU A 6 -6.16 7.40 -2.91
CA GLU A 6 -5.01 6.56 -3.21
C GLU A 6 -4.07 7.25 -4.21
N THR A 7 -2.77 7.17 -3.92
CA THR A 7 -1.70 7.72 -4.75
C THR A 7 -0.84 6.59 -5.31
N PRO A 8 -0.11 6.80 -6.42
CA PRO A 8 0.86 5.82 -6.91
C PRO A 8 1.87 5.40 -5.83
N ALA A 9 2.26 6.31 -4.94
CA ALA A 9 3.15 6.00 -3.82
C ALA A 9 2.52 4.97 -2.85
N TRP A 10 1.21 5.03 -2.63
CA TRP A 10 0.51 4.08 -1.76
C TRP A 10 0.38 2.69 -2.40
N LEU A 11 0.18 2.64 -3.72
CA LEU A 11 0.27 1.38 -4.47
C LEU A 11 1.68 0.78 -4.38
N LEU A 12 2.72 1.59 -4.54
CA LEU A 12 4.11 1.12 -4.43
C LEU A 12 4.45 0.59 -3.03
N ASP A 13 3.98 1.26 -1.97
CA ASP A 13 4.14 0.76 -0.59
C ASP A 13 3.50 -0.62 -0.42
N ARG A 14 2.26 -0.80 -0.89
CA ARG A 14 1.55 -2.09 -0.89
C ARG A 14 2.28 -3.15 -1.70
N MET A 15 2.79 -2.80 -2.88
CA MET A 15 3.58 -3.73 -3.71
C MET A 15 4.87 -4.13 -2.98
N SER A 16 5.55 -3.21 -2.30
CA SER A 16 6.81 -3.50 -1.60
C SER A 16 6.65 -4.56 -0.50
N ILE A 17 5.61 -4.45 0.33
CA ILE A 17 5.33 -5.46 1.36
C ILE A 17 4.82 -6.77 0.75
N LEU A 18 4.12 -6.71 -0.38
CA LEU A 18 3.67 -7.90 -1.10
C LEU A 18 4.85 -8.72 -1.62
N GLN A 19 5.87 -8.08 -2.18
CA GLN A 19 7.08 -8.76 -2.66
C GLN A 19 7.80 -9.54 -1.56
N LEU A 20 7.91 -8.96 -0.35
CA LEU A 20 8.49 -9.65 0.80
C LEU A 20 7.68 -10.90 1.19
N LYS A 21 6.34 -10.82 1.11
CA LYS A 21 5.47 -11.98 1.38
C LYS A 21 5.67 -13.05 0.31
N ILE A 22 5.70 -12.68 -0.97
CA ILE A 22 5.91 -13.62 -2.08
C ILE A 22 7.24 -14.36 -1.90
N TYR A 23 8.32 -13.63 -1.61
CA TYR A 23 9.64 -14.20 -1.37
C TYR A 23 9.60 -15.27 -0.25
N HIS A 24 9.08 -14.92 0.93
CA HIS A 24 9.05 -15.87 2.05
C HIS A 24 8.07 -17.02 1.84
N PHE A 25 6.95 -16.81 1.14
CA PHE A 25 6.06 -17.91 0.80
C PHE A 25 6.70 -18.86 -0.21
N HIS A 26 7.48 -18.35 -1.17
CA HIS A 26 8.28 -19.19 -2.06
C HIS A 26 9.24 -20.08 -1.26
N GLU A 27 10.01 -19.52 -0.32
CA GLU A 27 10.88 -20.30 0.56
C GLU A 27 10.11 -21.40 1.31
N GLN A 28 8.90 -21.12 1.81
CA GLN A 28 8.06 -22.15 2.46
C GLN A 28 7.63 -23.29 1.53
N THR A 29 7.51 -23.03 0.22
CA THR A 29 7.16 -24.08 -0.75
C THR A 29 8.32 -25.01 -1.11
N GLU A 30 9.56 -24.59 -0.82
CA GLU A 30 10.80 -25.32 -1.11
C GLU A 30 11.34 -26.11 0.09
N ARG A 31 10.76 -25.90 1.28
CA ARG A 31 11.14 -26.61 2.50
C ARG A 31 10.91 -28.12 2.38
N GLN A 32 11.92 -28.88 2.80
CA GLN A 32 11.90 -30.35 2.81
C GLN A 32 11.70 -30.92 4.23
N ASP A 33 11.73 -30.07 5.26
CA ASP A 33 11.64 -30.44 6.68
C ASP A 33 10.21 -30.36 7.25
N VAL A 34 9.21 -30.23 6.38
CA VAL A 34 7.79 -30.00 6.72
C VAL A 34 6.88 -30.98 5.99
N SER A 35 5.62 -31.08 6.44
CA SER A 35 4.65 -31.97 5.81
C SER A 35 4.25 -31.50 4.40
N GLU A 36 3.83 -32.43 3.55
CA GLU A 36 3.26 -32.11 2.23
C GLU A 36 2.06 -31.16 2.33
N LEU A 37 1.25 -31.30 3.38
CA LEU A 37 0.12 -30.41 3.65
C LEU A 37 0.56 -28.96 3.86
N HIS A 38 1.66 -28.73 4.60
CA HIS A 38 2.22 -27.39 4.80
C HIS A 38 2.67 -26.78 3.46
N VAL A 39 3.40 -27.56 2.65
CA VAL A 39 3.87 -27.11 1.32
C VAL A 39 2.68 -26.77 0.42
N GLN A 40 1.63 -27.59 0.40
CA GLN A 40 0.42 -27.31 -0.39
C GLN A 40 -0.29 -26.03 0.06
N GLN A 41 -0.42 -25.82 1.37
CA GLN A 41 -1.01 -24.59 1.91
C GLN A 41 -0.15 -23.36 1.58
N ALA A 42 1.17 -23.47 1.66
CA ALA A 42 2.09 -22.41 1.26
C ALA A 42 1.97 -22.08 -0.23
N ARG A 43 1.87 -23.09 -1.10
CA ARG A 43 1.66 -22.92 -2.55
C ARG A 43 0.36 -22.22 -2.87
N HIS A 44 -0.73 -22.60 -2.20
CA HIS A 44 -2.02 -21.93 -2.39
C HIS A 44 -1.96 -20.45 -2.00
N LYS A 45 -1.37 -20.14 -0.85
CA LYS A 45 -1.16 -18.74 -0.42
C LYS A 45 -0.26 -17.97 -1.39
N LEU A 46 0.82 -18.59 -1.87
CA LEU A 46 1.72 -17.99 -2.86
C LEU A 46 0.98 -17.63 -4.15
N GLN A 47 0.11 -18.52 -4.66
CA GLN A 47 -0.70 -18.24 -5.85
C GLN A 47 -1.60 -17.02 -5.67
N VAL A 48 -2.26 -16.88 -4.52
CA VAL A 48 -3.08 -15.70 -4.20
C VAL A 48 -2.22 -14.43 -4.19
N LEU A 49 -1.01 -14.48 -3.62
CA LEU A 49 -0.11 -13.32 -3.60
C LEU A 49 0.38 -12.92 -4.99
N LEU A 50 0.65 -13.89 -5.88
CA LEU A 50 1.03 -13.65 -7.27
C LEU A 50 -0.14 -13.10 -8.12
N GLU A 51 -1.38 -13.45 -7.78
CA GLU A 51 -2.57 -12.81 -8.35
C GLU A 51 -2.68 -11.35 -7.90
N GLN A 52 -2.55 -11.09 -6.60
CA GLN A 52 -2.55 -9.74 -6.06
C GLN A 52 -1.45 -8.85 -6.67
N GLU A 53 -0.27 -9.41 -6.96
CA GLU A 53 0.82 -8.69 -7.61
C GLU A 53 0.43 -8.21 -9.00
N ARG A 54 -0.17 -9.10 -9.81
CA ARG A 54 -0.63 -8.77 -11.17
C ARG A 54 -1.74 -7.73 -11.15
N ASP A 55 -2.69 -7.88 -10.24
CA ASP A 55 -3.79 -6.92 -10.08
C ASP A 55 -3.27 -5.53 -9.67
N LEU A 56 -2.31 -5.47 -8.74
CA LEU A 56 -1.70 -4.19 -8.32
C LEU A 56 -0.88 -3.56 -9.44
N ALA A 57 -0.14 -4.34 -10.21
CA ALA A 57 0.60 -3.84 -11.37
C ALA A 57 -0.35 -3.24 -12.42
N GLN A 58 -1.45 -3.93 -12.75
CA GLN A 58 -2.46 -3.39 -13.65
C GLN A 58 -3.10 -2.11 -13.09
N CYS A 59 -3.49 -2.11 -11.81
CA CYS A 59 -4.04 -0.91 -11.15
C CYS A 59 -3.07 0.28 -11.22
N PHE A 60 -1.76 0.03 -11.08
CA PHE A 60 -0.73 1.06 -11.18
C PHE A 60 -0.64 1.64 -12.59
N ASP A 61 -0.59 0.78 -13.60
CA ASP A 61 -0.51 1.19 -15.01
C ASP A 61 -1.74 2.01 -15.42
N GLU A 62 -2.94 1.56 -15.04
CA GLU A 62 -4.20 2.29 -15.28
C GLU A 62 -4.20 3.66 -14.59
N LEU A 63 -3.76 3.71 -13.33
CA LEU A 63 -3.68 4.96 -12.57
C LEU A 63 -2.72 5.94 -13.24
N VAL A 64 -1.53 5.49 -13.65
CA VAL A 64 -0.53 6.33 -14.32
C VAL A 64 -1.06 6.83 -15.67
N ALA A 65 -1.68 5.96 -16.47
CA ALA A 65 -2.26 6.34 -17.76
C ALA A 65 -3.38 7.39 -17.59
N ASP A 66 -4.25 7.22 -16.60
CA ASP A 66 -5.32 8.17 -16.31
C ASP A 66 -4.80 9.54 -15.83
N ILE A 67 -3.67 9.57 -15.10
CA ILE A 67 -3.01 10.81 -14.69
C ILE A 67 -2.39 11.51 -15.91
N GLN A 68 -1.68 10.76 -16.76
CA GLN A 68 -1.08 11.29 -17.99
C GLN A 68 -2.13 11.84 -18.96
N ALA A 69 -3.28 11.18 -19.05
CA ALA A 69 -4.41 11.62 -19.87
C ALA A 69 -5.23 12.78 -19.26
N GLY A 70 -4.88 13.25 -18.05
CA GLY A 70 -5.62 14.30 -17.35
C GLY A 70 -7.04 13.89 -16.94
N LYS A 71 -7.31 12.58 -16.82
CA LYS A 71 -8.60 12.05 -16.34
C LYS A 71 -8.66 12.04 -14.82
N ARG A 72 -7.52 11.77 -14.17
CA ARG A 72 -7.33 11.76 -12.71
C ARG A 72 -6.36 12.85 -12.28
N PHE A 73 -6.70 13.53 -11.19
CA PHE A 73 -5.85 14.56 -10.60
C PHE A 73 -5.61 14.25 -9.12
N MET A 74 -4.35 14.33 -8.71
CA MET A 74 -3.97 14.25 -7.31
C MET A 74 -3.87 15.65 -6.72
N LYS A 75 -4.64 15.90 -5.67
CA LYS A 75 -4.58 17.15 -4.91
C LYS A 75 -3.76 16.90 -3.65
N VAL A 76 -2.64 17.62 -3.52
CA VAL A 76 -1.80 17.55 -2.33
C VAL A 76 -2.43 18.41 -1.23
N TYR A 77 -2.73 17.78 -0.09
CA TYR A 77 -3.14 18.47 1.12
C TYR A 77 -1.95 18.52 2.09
N ARG A 78 -1.78 19.66 2.76
CA ARG A 78 -0.85 19.79 3.89
C ARG A 78 -1.63 19.55 5.17
N GLN A 79 -1.02 18.83 6.11
CA GLN A 79 -1.59 18.68 7.45
C GLN A 79 -1.64 20.05 8.13
N MET A 80 -2.83 20.43 8.61
CA MET A 80 -3.02 21.62 9.43
C MET A 80 -2.96 21.19 10.90
N LYS A 81 -1.93 21.64 11.62
CA LYS A 81 -1.67 21.26 13.02
C LYS A 81 -1.85 22.47 13.92
N MET A 82 -2.85 22.40 14.80
CA MET A 82 -3.21 23.47 15.73
C MET A 82 -2.40 23.43 17.03
N TYR A 83 -2.04 22.23 17.48
CA TYR A 83 -1.54 21.98 18.83
C TYR A 83 -0.16 22.59 19.13
N ASN A 84 0.61 22.98 18.12
CA ASN A 84 1.88 23.69 18.31
C ASN A 84 1.74 25.21 18.16
N ASP A 85 0.56 25.71 17.82
CA ASP A 85 0.30 27.14 17.66
C ASP A 85 -0.22 27.73 18.98
N PRO A 86 0.53 28.61 19.66
CA PRO A 86 0.11 29.22 20.92
C PRO A 86 -1.16 30.07 20.81
N THR A 87 -1.54 30.50 19.60
CA THR A 87 -2.76 31.30 19.35
C THR A 87 -4.00 30.43 19.11
N LEU A 88 -3.80 29.15 18.79
CA LEU A 88 -4.89 28.23 18.47
C LEU A 88 -4.99 27.06 19.45
N ASN A 89 -3.95 26.77 20.26
CA ASN A 89 -3.97 25.70 21.24
C ASN A 89 -4.58 26.16 22.58
N PRO A 90 -5.76 25.64 22.98
CA PRO A 90 -6.42 25.98 24.25
C PRO A 90 -5.55 25.83 25.48
N VAL A 91 -4.74 24.79 25.50
CA VAL A 91 -3.87 24.48 26.63
C VAL A 91 -2.79 25.55 26.81
N LEU A 92 -2.34 26.22 25.74
CA LEU A 92 -1.25 27.20 25.79
C LEU A 92 -1.70 28.61 26.16
N TYR A 93 -2.94 28.99 25.84
CA TYR A 93 -3.46 30.32 26.20
C TYR A 93 -4.31 30.33 27.47
N GLU A 94 -4.84 29.20 27.94
CA GLU A 94 -5.44 29.07 29.28
C GLU A 94 -4.38 29.12 30.40
N GLN A 95 -3.09 28.96 30.06
CA GLN A 95 -1.96 29.08 30.99
C GLN A 95 -1.40 30.51 31.10
N LYS A 96 -2.02 31.50 30.44
CA LYS A 96 -1.72 32.93 30.63
C LYS A 96 -2.71 33.57 31.59
#